data_AF-A0A1E7PVC0-F1
#
_entry.id   AF-A0A1E7PVC0-F1
#
_cell.length_a   1.000
_cell.length_b   1.000
_cell.length_c   1.000
_cell.angle_alpha   90.00
_cell.angle_beta   90.00
_cell.angle_gamma   90.00
#
_symmetry.space_group_name_H-M   'P 1'
#
loop_
_entity.id
_entity.type
_entity.pdbx_description
1 polymer ?
#
loop_
_entity_poly.entity_id
_entity_poly.type
_entity_poly.pdbx_seq_one_letter_code
_entity_poly.pdbx_strand_id
1 'polypeptide(L)'
;MSTVTVSSQARVISELRVFIKKVLSDPTVAVKSVEIARKYRNQPGAEELIAREISANTTVRIPENWSEADHMFLEILYEVLDDEAALY
;
A
#
# COMPACT_ATOMS: atom_id res chain seq x y z
N MET A 1 -27.67 4.80 -7.55
CA MET A 1 -26.51 4.04 -7.07
C MET A 1 -26.68 2.60 -7.56
N SER A 2 -25.83 2.15 -8.48
CA SER A 2 -25.98 0.84 -9.14
C SER A 2 -25.39 -0.27 -8.28
N THR A 3 -26.00 -1.46 -8.26
CA THR A 3 -25.54 -2.62 -7.46
C THR A 3 -24.08 -3.01 -7.68
N VAL A 4 -23.54 -2.76 -8.88
CA VAL A 4 -22.14 -3.01 -9.25
C VAL A 4 -21.16 -2.16 -8.42
N THR A 5 -21.49 -0.89 -8.12
CA THR A 5 -20.60 -0.01 -7.33
C THR A 5 -20.58 -0.41 -5.85
N VAL A 6 -21.69 -0.96 -5.35
CA VAL A 6 -21.75 -1.50 -3.98
C VAL A 6 -20.89 -2.76 -3.86
N SER A 7 -20.89 -3.61 -4.89
CA SER A 7 -20.07 -4.82 -4.95
C SER A 7 -18.57 -4.52 -5.03
N SER A 8 -18.16 -3.51 -5.80
CA SER A 8 -16.74 -3.12 -5.89
C SER A 8 -16.25 -2.53 -4.58
N GLN A 9 -17.03 -1.63 -3.96
CA GLN A 9 -16.70 -1.05 -2.65
C GLN A 9 -16.56 -2.11 -1.56
N ALA A 10 -17.47 -3.10 -1.52
CA ALA A 10 -17.38 -4.20 -0.55
C ALA A 10 -16.09 -5.02 -0.71
N ARG A 11 -15.62 -5.19 -1.95
CA ARG A 11 -14.35 -5.87 -2.25
C ARG A 11 -13.15 -5.07 -1.74
N VAL A 12 -13.09 -3.76 -2.03
CA VAL A 12 -12.02 -2.88 -1.56
C VAL A 12 -11.94 -2.88 -0.03
N ILE A 13 -13.09 -2.77 0.65
CA ILE A 13 -13.15 -2.85 2.12
C ILE A 13 -12.64 -4.20 2.61
N SER A 14 -12.98 -5.30 1.94
CA SER A 14 -12.50 -6.64 2.32
C SER A 14 -10.97 -6.75 2.20
N GLU A 15 -10.40 -6.27 1.10
CA GLU A 15 -8.96 -6.28 0.83
C GLU A 15 -8.20 -5.40 1.85
N LEU A 16 -8.68 -4.19 2.12
CA LEU A 16 -8.13 -3.30 3.14
C LEU A 16 -8.18 -3.92 4.55
N ARG A 17 -9.27 -4.61 4.92
CA ARG A 17 -9.36 -5.32 6.21
C ARG A 17 -8.29 -6.41 6.34
N VAL A 18 -8.01 -7.13 5.26
CA VAL A 18 -6.94 -8.14 5.25
C VAL A 18 -5.57 -7.48 5.42
N PHE A 19 -5.34 -6.36 4.72
CA PHE A 19 -4.11 -5.58 4.88
C PHE A 19 -3.90 -5.11 6.33
N ILE A 20 -4.90 -4.46 6.93
CA ILE A 20 -4.84 -3.98 8.32
C ILE A 20 -4.55 -5.13 9.27
N LYS A 21 -5.18 -6.29 9.08
CA LYS A 21 -4.91 -7.49 9.89
C LYS A 21 -3.46 -7.94 9.79
N LYS A 22 -2.87 -7.93 8.58
CA LYS A 22 -1.45 -8.29 8.37
C LYS A 22 -0.53 -7.31 9.10
N VAL A 23 -0.77 -6.00 8.97
CA VAL A 23 0.01 -4.97 9.66
C VAL A 23 -0.09 -5.12 11.19
N LEU A 24 -1.28 -5.36 11.74
CA LEU A 24 -1.44 -5.55 13.18
C LEU A 24 -0.82 -6.85 13.69
N SER A 25 -0.71 -7.88 12.83
CA SER A 25 -0.07 -9.16 13.19
C SER A 25 1.45 -9.10 13.10
N ASP A 26 1.98 -8.28 12.19
CA ASP A 26 3.41 -7.99 12.05
C ASP A 26 3.61 -6.48 11.90
N PRO A 27 3.82 -5.75 13.02
CA PRO A 27 4.02 -4.31 13.01
C PRO A 27 5.22 -3.85 12.18
N THR A 28 6.17 -4.76 11.87
CA THR A 28 7.32 -4.42 11.02
C THR A 28 6.93 -4.16 9.58
N VAL A 29 5.75 -4.62 9.14
CA VAL A 29 5.21 -4.35 7.80
C VAL A 29 5.11 -2.84 7.54
N ALA A 30 4.59 -2.07 8.50
CA ALA A 30 4.42 -0.63 8.35
C ALA A 30 5.78 0.07 8.19
N VAL A 31 6.72 -0.22 9.11
CA VAL A 31 8.08 0.35 9.10
C VAL A 31 8.80 0.02 7.79
N LYS A 32 8.83 -1.25 7.40
CA LYS A 32 9.47 -1.69 6.15
C LYS A 32 8.83 -1.05 4.92
N SER A 33 7.51 -0.91 4.89
CA SER A 33 6.82 -0.32 3.74
C SER A 33 7.19 1.14 3.53
N VAL A 34 7.26 1.93 4.61
CA VAL A 34 7.69 3.34 4.54
C VAL A 34 9.17 3.46 4.17
N GLU A 35 10.05 2.62 4.74
CA GLU A 35 11.48 2.60 4.38
C GLU A 35 11.70 2.28 2.89
N ILE A 36 10.97 1.28 2.37
CA ILE A 36 11.00 0.91 0.96
C ILE A 36 10.48 2.06 0.09
N ALA A 37 9.34 2.66 0.45
CA ALA A 37 8.79 3.80 -0.26
C ALA A 37 9.79 4.96 -0.32
N ARG A 38 10.43 5.30 0.80
CA ARG A 38 11.47 6.34 0.87
C ARG A 38 12.65 6.06 -0.05
N LYS A 39 13.08 4.79 -0.14
CA LYS A 39 14.20 4.37 -1.00
C LYS A 39 13.91 4.55 -2.49
N TYR A 40 12.68 4.31 -2.92
CA TYR A 40 12.32 4.26 -4.34
C TYR A 40 11.54 5.47 -4.86
N ARG A 41 10.96 6.33 -4.00
CA ARG A 41 10.03 7.42 -4.38
C ARG A 41 10.50 8.34 -5.51
N ASN A 42 11.81 8.56 -5.64
CA ASN A 42 12.39 9.46 -6.65
C ASN A 42 12.90 8.71 -7.91
N GLN A 43 12.64 7.42 -8.02
CA GLN A 43 13.10 6.59 -9.14
C GLN A 43 12.03 6.50 -10.24
N PRO A 44 12.42 6.36 -11.52
CA PRO A 44 11.47 6.07 -12.57
C PRO A 44 10.80 4.70 -12.31
N GLY A 45 9.47 4.66 -12.37
CA GLY A 45 8.70 3.46 -12.02
C GLY A 45 8.69 3.15 -10.51
N ALA A 46 8.80 4.18 -9.66
CA ALA A 46 8.84 4.04 -8.20
C ALA A 46 7.75 3.12 -7.64
N GLU A 47 6.50 3.30 -8.05
CA GLU A 47 5.38 2.51 -7.54
C GLU A 47 5.55 1.00 -7.75
N GLU A 48 6.02 0.59 -8.93
CA GLU A 48 6.26 -0.82 -9.24
C GLU A 48 7.42 -1.40 -8.43
N LEU A 49 8.50 -0.63 -8.28
CA LEU A 49 9.64 -1.00 -7.43
C LEU A 49 9.23 -1.15 -5.97
N ILE A 50 8.41 -0.23 -5.46
CA ILE A 50 7.87 -0.25 -4.10
C ILE A 50 6.98 -1.47 -3.91
N ALA A 51 6.00 -1.68 -4.79
CA ALA A 51 5.07 -2.80 -4.72
C ALA A 51 5.80 -4.15 -4.73
N ARG A 52 6.80 -4.30 -5.62
CA ARG A 52 7.62 -5.51 -5.74
C ARG A 52 8.46 -5.76 -4.50
N GLU A 53 9.13 -4.73 -3.98
CA GLU A 53 10.01 -4.86 -2.82
C GLU A 53 9.20 -5.12 -1.53
N ILE A 54 8.06 -4.45 -1.33
CA ILE A 54 7.14 -4.72 -0.21
C ILE A 54 6.68 -6.18 -0.27
N SER A 55 6.29 -6.63 -1.46
CA SER A 55 5.86 -8.01 -1.68
C SER A 55 6.97 -9.02 -1.40
N ALA A 56 8.23 -8.67 -1.61
CA ALA A 56 9.38 -9.54 -1.35
C ALA A 56 9.76 -9.60 0.14
N ASN A 57 9.57 -8.51 0.89
CA ASN A 57 10.11 -8.35 2.24
C ASN A 57 9.05 -8.38 3.38
N THR A 58 7.77 -8.50 3.02
CA THR A 58 6.65 -8.47 3.97
C THR A 58 5.63 -9.58 3.71
N THR A 59 4.63 -9.69 4.59
CA THR A 59 3.49 -10.60 4.42
C THR A 59 2.40 -10.02 3.50
N VAL A 60 2.51 -8.76 3.11
CA VAL A 60 1.64 -8.09 2.14
C VAL A 60 2.09 -8.51 0.74
N ARG A 61 1.13 -8.80 -0.15
CA ARG A 61 1.40 -9.23 -1.52
C ARG A 61 0.64 -8.30 -2.44
N ILE A 62 1.37 -7.60 -3.29
CA ILE A 62 0.86 -6.64 -4.26
C ILE A 62 1.18 -7.24 -5.64
N PRO A 63 0.17 -7.72 -6.39
CA PRO A 63 0.37 -8.35 -7.70
C PRO A 63 0.81 -7.33 -8.76
N GLU A 64 1.07 -7.75 -10.01
CA GLU A 64 1.37 -6.82 -11.12
C GLU A 64 0.11 -6.05 -11.60
N ASN A 65 -1.07 -6.67 -11.48
CA ASN A 65 -2.35 -6.03 -11.76
C ASN A 65 -2.97 -5.53 -10.45
N TRP A 66 -2.75 -4.26 -10.13
CA TRP A 66 -3.17 -3.66 -8.87
C TRP A 66 -4.69 -3.55 -8.74
N SER A 67 -5.18 -3.92 -7.57
CA SER A 67 -6.55 -3.59 -7.18
C SER A 67 -6.63 -2.13 -6.75
N GLU A 68 -7.86 -1.63 -6.60
CA GLU A 68 -8.10 -0.29 -6.03
C GLU A 68 -7.52 -0.17 -4.61
N ALA A 69 -7.55 -1.25 -3.81
CA ALA A 69 -6.93 -1.26 -2.48
C ALA A 69 -5.40 -1.18 -2.53
N ASP A 70 -4.77 -1.81 -3.53
CA ASP A 70 -3.31 -1.74 -3.72
C ASP A 70 -2.88 -0.30 -4.08
N HIS A 71 -3.62 0.35 -4.98
CA HIS A 71 -3.39 1.76 -5.32
C HIS A 71 -3.54 2.67 -4.09
N MET A 72 -4.62 2.52 -3.32
CA MET A 72 -4.83 3.29 -2.10
C MET A 72 -3.69 3.08 -1.08
N PHE A 73 -3.19 1.85 -0.97
CA PHE A 73 -2.08 1.58 -0.06
C PHE A 73 -0.80 2.30 -0.49
N LEU A 74 -0.46 2.27 -1.78
CA LEU A 74 0.71 2.98 -2.30
C LEU A 74 0.56 4.51 -2.14
N GLU A 75 -0.62 5.06 -2.40
CA GLU A 75 -0.94 6.48 -2.20
C GLU A 75 -0.71 6.91 -0.74
N ILE A 76 -1.24 6.14 0.22
CA ILE A 76 -1.05 6.41 1.66
C ILE A 76 0.45 6.38 2.04
N LEU A 77 1.27 5.53 1.41
CA LEU A 77 2.71 5.54 1.67
C LEU A 77 3.36 6.86 1.25
N TYR A 78 2.93 7.46 0.13
CA TYR A 78 3.41 8.78 -0.27
C TYR A 78 2.91 9.87 0.67
N GLU A 79 1.63 9.84 1.07
CA GLU A 79 1.08 10.80 2.05
C GLU A 79 1.89 10.79 3.35
N VAL A 80 2.21 9.60 3.89
CA VAL A 80 3.04 9.48 5.10
C VAL A 80 4.44 10.07 4.89
N LEU A 81 5.06 9.86 3.72
CA LEU A 81 6.38 10.41 3.43
C LEU A 81 6.37 11.93 3.24
N ASP A 82 5.27 12.48 2.72
CA ASP A 82 5.08 13.91 2.56
C ASP A 82 4.81 14.58 3.91
N ASP A 83 4.00 13.95 4.77
CA ASP A 83 3.79 14.38 6.15
C ASP A 83 5.10 14.35 6.95
N GLU A 84 5.91 13.30 6.81
CA GLU A 84 7.24 13.23 7.42
C GLU A 84 8.14 14.37 6.94
N ALA A 85 8.11 14.71 5.64
CA ALA A 85 8.91 15.78 5.08
C ALA A 85 8.45 17.17 5.54
N ALA A 86 7.15 17.37 5.76
CA ALA A 86 6.59 18.64 6.22
C ALA A 86 6.90 18.94 7.70
N LEU A 87 7.28 17.93 8.48
CA LEU A 87 7.68 18.06 9.88
C LEU A 87 9.14 18.53 10.08
N TYR A 88 9.93 18.62 9.01
CA TYR A 88 11.35 19.03 9.01
C TYR A 88 11.58 20.32 8.21
#